data_AF-A0A3C0TXZ4-F1
#
_entry.id   AF-A0A3C0TXZ4-F1
#
_cell.length_a   1.000
_cell.length_b   1.000
_cell.length_c   1.000
_cell.angle_alpha   90.00
_cell.angle_beta   90.00
_cell.angle_gamma   90.00
#
_symmetry.space_group_name_H-M   'P 1'
#
loop_
_entity.id
_entity.type
_entity.pdbx_description
1 polymer ?
#
loop_
_entity_poly.entity_id
_entity_poly.type
_entity_poly.pdbx_seq_one_letter_code
_entity_poly.pdbx_strand_id
1 'polypeptide(L)'
;MNLISWLNIKEGIEPMKINRFSAFMGASALALTMAGNAMAIPSLQLFIEQSDYEDAAENTSSPEDADTWAKLGTGSFKLWVIGDTSDTYRIRDVMFVASFNDDLTPSLAFTSTTTGGAGGFTDPSTPVGPTGPSPVSIAFLTSGPLTPHSPLGAPDRLAVEWNLGMFELTDSPIADFFGSASIEAADNWFPAPTGQTGQINVYDVLVSGLPVGAQVHFDVYGVEQTRECIKERGVCTGEYTSWTDVTRGPNLGYVNAPFSHDARWEEIGLTSPPSVPEPASLTLLGAGLMGLGYIGRRRNKA
;
A
#
# COMPACT_ATOMS: atom_id res chain seq x y z
N MET A 1 -23.56 -36.28 -81.14
CA MET A 1 -24.08 -36.22 -79.76
C MET A 1 -22.93 -36.47 -78.80
N ASN A 2 -22.74 -35.52 -77.88
CA ASN A 2 -21.97 -35.51 -76.62
C ASN A 2 -20.45 -35.74 -76.68
N LEU A 3 -19.62 -34.70 -76.52
CA LEU A 3 -19.20 -34.02 -75.26
C LEU A 3 -18.46 -34.92 -74.28
N ILE A 4 -17.17 -35.15 -74.52
CA ILE A 4 -16.16 -35.39 -73.46
C ILE A 4 -14.83 -34.78 -73.94
N SER A 5 -14.45 -33.62 -73.40
CA SER A 5 -13.10 -33.07 -73.54
C SER A 5 -12.59 -32.74 -72.14
N TRP A 6 -11.47 -33.37 -71.81
CA TRP A 6 -10.78 -33.36 -70.53
C TRP A 6 -10.25 -31.96 -70.18
N LEU A 7 -10.63 -31.44 -69.01
CA LEU A 7 -9.91 -30.34 -68.36
C LEU A 7 -8.76 -30.94 -67.54
N ASN A 8 -7.53 -30.63 -67.94
CA ASN A 8 -6.31 -31.06 -67.28
C ASN A 8 -5.83 -29.89 -66.39
N ILE A 9 -6.35 -29.82 -65.16
CA ILE A 9 -5.90 -28.84 -64.17
C ILE A 9 -4.71 -29.45 -63.42
N LYS A 10 -3.50 -29.04 -63.81
CA LYS A 10 -2.29 -29.26 -63.01
C LYS A 10 -2.22 -28.16 -61.95
N GLU A 11 -2.78 -28.42 -60.78
CA GLU A 11 -2.52 -27.62 -59.58
C GLU A 11 -1.13 -27.96 -59.04
N GLY A 12 -0.22 -26.98 -59.13
CA GLY A 12 1.08 -27.02 -58.48
C GLY A 12 0.92 -26.73 -56.99
N ILE A 13 0.96 -27.79 -56.19
CA ILE A 13 1.10 -27.68 -54.73
C ILE A 13 2.59 -27.41 -54.47
N GLU A 14 2.96 -26.14 -54.27
CA GLU A 14 4.29 -25.83 -53.74
C GLU A 14 4.37 -26.25 -52.26
N PRO A 15 5.40 -27.01 -51.86
CA PRO A 15 5.59 -27.42 -50.47
C PRO A 15 5.92 -26.20 -49.61
N MET A 16 4.95 -25.77 -48.81
CA MET A 16 5.14 -24.71 -47.83
C MET A 16 6.19 -25.15 -46.81
N LYS A 17 7.36 -24.49 -46.82
CA LYS A 17 8.51 -24.77 -45.95
C LYS A 17 8.12 -24.59 -44.48
N ILE A 18 8.02 -25.72 -43.77
CA ILE A 18 7.67 -25.87 -42.33
C ILE A 18 8.54 -25.04 -41.35
N ASN A 19 9.66 -24.48 -41.79
CA ASN A 19 10.60 -23.74 -40.92
C ASN A 19 10.12 -22.37 -40.42
N ARG A 20 9.03 -21.80 -40.96
CA ARG A 20 8.55 -20.46 -40.56
C ARG A 20 7.50 -20.45 -39.45
N PHE A 21 6.78 -21.57 -39.26
CA PHE A 21 5.72 -21.64 -38.25
C PHE A 21 6.27 -21.85 -36.83
N SER A 22 7.36 -22.63 -36.70
CA SER A 22 8.01 -22.89 -35.41
C SER A 22 8.72 -21.67 -34.82
N ALA A 23 9.23 -20.77 -35.68
CA ALA A 23 9.89 -19.53 -35.24
C ALA A 23 8.90 -18.52 -34.64
N PHE A 24 7.64 -18.52 -35.09
CA PHE A 24 6.61 -17.60 -34.59
C PHE A 24 6.10 -18.02 -33.19
N MET A 25 5.93 -19.33 -32.93
CA MET A 25 5.49 -19.80 -31.61
C MET A 25 6.55 -19.65 -30.51
N GLY A 26 7.84 -19.77 -30.85
CA GLY A 26 8.94 -19.57 -29.89
C GLY A 26 9.07 -18.11 -29.41
N ALA A 27 8.84 -17.14 -30.30
CA ALA A 27 8.92 -15.71 -29.95
C ALA A 27 7.78 -15.26 -29.03
N SER A 28 6.57 -15.81 -29.19
CA SER A 28 5.42 -15.48 -28.34
C SER A 28 5.58 -16.01 -26.91
N ALA A 29 6.13 -17.22 -26.73
CA ALA A 29 6.34 -17.79 -25.40
C ALA A 29 7.40 -17.03 -24.57
N LEU A 30 8.44 -16.49 -25.23
CA LEU A 30 9.46 -15.68 -24.56
C LEU A 30 8.92 -14.28 -24.17
N ALA A 31 8.05 -13.69 -24.98
CA ALA A 31 7.41 -12.41 -24.69
C ALA A 31 6.44 -12.49 -23.49
N LEU A 32 5.74 -13.61 -23.32
CA LEU A 32 4.85 -13.83 -22.17
C LEU A 32 5.61 -14.03 -20.85
N THR A 33 6.84 -14.56 -20.87
CA THR A 33 7.67 -14.66 -19.65
C THR A 33 8.34 -13.35 -19.25
N MET A 34 8.30 -12.33 -20.10
CA MET A 34 8.84 -10.99 -19.81
C MET A 34 7.75 -9.96 -19.49
N ALA A 35 6.49 -10.37 -19.38
CA ALA A 35 5.44 -9.54 -18.83
C ALA A 35 5.68 -9.41 -17.32
N GLY A 36 6.59 -8.50 -16.93
CA GLY A 36 6.69 -8.06 -15.55
C GLY A 36 5.34 -7.52 -15.11
N ASN A 37 4.93 -7.87 -13.89
CA ASN A 37 3.76 -7.26 -13.28
C ASN A 37 3.98 -5.75 -13.30
N ALA A 38 3.18 -5.01 -14.07
CA ALA A 38 3.14 -3.57 -13.97
C ALA A 38 2.48 -3.25 -12.62
N MET A 39 3.29 -3.14 -11.56
CA MET A 39 2.82 -2.70 -10.25
C MET A 39 2.51 -1.21 -10.38
N ALA A 40 1.23 -0.89 -10.38
CA ALA A 40 0.78 0.49 -10.39
C ALA A 40 1.01 1.07 -8.99
N ILE A 41 1.94 2.01 -8.88
CA ILE A 41 2.13 2.78 -7.65
C ILE A 41 0.82 3.53 -7.40
N PRO A 42 0.19 3.40 -6.21
CA PRO A 42 -1.06 4.11 -5.96
C PRO A 42 -0.83 5.62 -5.90
N SER A 43 -1.83 6.37 -6.39
CA SER A 43 -1.75 7.83 -6.50
C SER A 43 -1.50 8.49 -5.16
N LEU A 44 -2.04 7.94 -4.07
CA LEU A 44 -1.84 8.41 -2.72
C LEU A 44 -1.57 7.19 -1.82
N GLN A 45 -0.64 7.31 -0.89
CA GLN A 45 -0.25 6.26 0.04
C GLN A 45 0.02 6.83 1.42
N LEU A 46 -0.20 6.00 2.43
CA LEU A 46 0.20 6.24 3.81
C LEU A 46 1.24 5.17 4.17
N PHE A 47 2.27 5.54 4.94
CA PHE A 47 3.25 4.59 5.45
C PHE A 47 3.70 5.02 6.84
N ILE A 48 3.70 4.09 7.79
CA ILE A 48 4.25 4.30 9.14
C ILE A 48 5.55 3.53 9.25
N GLU A 49 6.62 4.22 9.67
CA GLU A 49 7.88 3.54 9.95
C GLU A 49 7.73 2.59 11.14
N GLN A 50 8.35 1.41 11.03
CA GLN A 50 8.35 0.39 12.09
C GLN A 50 6.97 -0.20 12.42
N SER A 51 5.95 0.04 11.58
CA SER A 51 4.72 -0.73 11.70
C SER A 51 4.93 -2.15 11.19
N ASP A 52 4.29 -3.09 11.87
CA ASP A 52 4.16 -4.46 11.40
C ASP A 52 3.06 -4.45 10.33
N TYR A 53 3.41 -4.78 9.09
CA TYR A 53 2.44 -4.95 8.02
C TYR A 53 2.04 -6.42 8.03
N GLU A 54 0.78 -6.75 8.29
CA GLU A 54 0.33 -8.13 8.15
C GLU A 54 0.23 -8.48 6.66
N ASP A 55 0.66 -9.68 6.29
CA ASP A 55 0.75 -10.06 4.88
C ASP A 55 -0.66 -10.11 4.28
N ALA A 56 -0.96 -9.15 3.40
CA ALA A 56 -2.20 -9.12 2.63
C ALA A 56 -2.42 -10.44 1.87
N ALA A 57 -1.35 -11.19 1.58
CA ALA A 57 -1.43 -12.51 0.95
C ALA A 57 -1.85 -13.63 1.93
N GLU A 58 -1.61 -13.51 3.24
CA GLU A 58 -2.02 -14.51 4.23
C GLU A 58 -3.49 -14.35 4.60
N ASN A 59 -4.02 -13.12 4.59
CA ASN A 59 -5.47 -12.86 4.72
C ASN A 59 -6.21 -13.09 3.39
N THR A 60 -6.18 -14.35 2.91
CA THR A 60 -6.87 -14.78 1.68
C THR A 60 -8.38 -14.60 1.69
N SER A 61 -8.98 -14.37 2.86
CA SER A 61 -10.41 -14.09 2.99
C SER A 61 -10.80 -12.65 2.65
N SER A 62 -9.88 -11.70 2.79
CA SER A 62 -10.16 -10.27 2.63
C SER A 62 -8.84 -9.48 2.51
N PRO A 63 -8.26 -9.36 1.29
CA PRO A 63 -7.03 -8.59 1.09
C PRO A 63 -7.19 -7.08 1.36
N GLU A 64 -8.44 -6.62 1.47
CA GLU A 64 -8.82 -5.28 1.93
C GLU A 64 -8.74 -5.10 3.46
N ASP A 65 -8.60 -6.20 4.22
CA ASP A 65 -8.39 -6.21 5.68
C ASP A 65 -6.90 -6.45 6.02
N ALA A 66 -5.98 -6.06 5.13
CA ALA A 66 -4.56 -6.08 5.43
C ALA A 66 -4.23 -4.94 6.40
N ASP A 67 -4.42 -5.20 7.69
CA ASP A 67 -4.18 -4.22 8.74
C ASP A 67 -2.67 -4.02 8.93
N THR A 68 -2.25 -2.76 8.93
CA THR A 68 -0.89 -2.39 9.34
C THR A 68 -0.96 -1.91 10.77
N TRP A 69 -0.08 -2.41 11.64
CA TRP A 69 -0.12 -2.10 13.07
C TRP A 69 1.16 -1.37 13.49
N ALA A 70 1.04 -0.09 13.83
CA ALA A 70 2.09 0.62 14.55
C ALA A 70 1.94 0.37 16.06
N LYS A 71 3.02 -0.08 16.71
CA LYS A 71 3.10 -0.11 18.18
C LYS A 71 3.38 1.29 18.68
N LEU A 72 2.35 1.95 19.21
CA LEU A 72 2.50 3.27 19.81
C LEU A 72 2.91 3.13 21.28
N GLY A 73 3.72 4.05 21.76
CA GLY A 73 3.94 4.25 23.19
C GLY A 73 4.34 5.69 23.45
N THR A 74 5.19 5.95 24.44
CA THR A 74 5.52 7.34 24.85
C THR A 74 6.37 8.13 23.83
N GLY A 75 6.78 7.52 22.72
CA GLY A 75 7.60 8.14 21.67
C GLY A 75 6.79 8.60 20.45
N SER A 76 7.40 9.45 19.64
CA SER A 76 6.90 9.78 18.30
C SER A 76 7.26 8.69 17.29
N PHE A 77 6.44 8.51 16.26
CA PHE A 77 6.75 7.68 15.09
C PHE A 77 6.79 8.53 13.82
N LYS A 78 7.45 8.04 12.76
CA LYS A 78 7.47 8.71 11.46
C LYS A 78 6.29 8.25 10.61
N LEU A 79 5.45 9.22 10.23
CA LEU A 79 4.36 9.06 9.28
C LEU A 79 4.76 9.66 7.94
N TRP A 80 4.61 8.89 6.88
CA TRP A 80 4.88 9.27 5.51
C TRP A 80 3.56 9.34 4.75
N VAL A 81 3.29 10.49 4.14
CA VAL A 81 2.19 10.66 3.20
C VAL A 81 2.80 10.86 1.83
N ILE A 82 2.53 9.95 0.91
CA ILE A 82 3.22 9.84 -0.37
C ILE A 82 2.20 10.04 -1.48
N GLY A 83 2.40 11.03 -2.33
CA GLY A 83 1.60 11.23 -3.52
C GLY A 83 2.42 11.01 -4.79
N ASP A 84 1.91 10.17 -5.68
CA ASP A 84 2.38 10.11 -7.07
C ASP A 84 1.88 11.34 -7.83
N THR A 85 2.73 12.35 -7.85
CA THR A 85 2.52 13.57 -8.61
C THR A 85 3.40 13.50 -9.85
N SER A 86 2.87 12.97 -10.94
CA SER A 86 3.54 13.02 -12.24
C SER A 86 3.22 14.34 -12.96
N ASP A 87 3.87 14.59 -14.11
CA ASP A 87 3.64 15.80 -14.92
C ASP A 87 2.17 16.05 -15.33
N THR A 88 1.34 15.00 -15.24
CA THR A 88 -0.05 15.00 -15.66
C THR A 88 -1.06 15.08 -14.51
N TYR A 89 -0.64 14.85 -13.26
CA TYR A 89 -1.53 14.72 -12.11
C TYR A 89 -1.00 15.42 -10.87
N ARG A 90 -1.89 16.10 -10.15
CA ARG A 90 -1.64 16.66 -8.81
C ARG A 90 -2.70 16.15 -7.86
N ILE A 91 -2.40 16.19 -6.56
CA ILE A 91 -3.36 15.83 -5.53
C ILE A 91 -3.57 17.07 -4.67
N ARG A 92 -4.79 17.59 -4.67
CA ARG A 92 -5.15 18.77 -3.90
C ARG A 92 -5.98 18.37 -2.70
N ASP A 93 -6.07 19.30 -1.75
CA ASP A 93 -6.86 19.14 -0.53
C ASP A 93 -6.55 17.80 0.14
N VAL A 94 -5.25 17.49 0.28
CA VAL A 94 -4.83 16.25 0.92
C VAL A 94 -5.14 16.38 2.41
N MET A 95 -5.90 15.44 2.93
CA MET A 95 -6.39 15.40 4.29
C MET A 95 -5.90 14.13 4.97
N PHE A 96 -5.25 14.31 6.11
CA PHE A 96 -4.96 13.21 7.03
C PHE A 96 -6.13 13.05 8.00
N VAL A 97 -6.57 11.81 8.22
CA VAL A 97 -7.65 11.48 9.15
C VAL A 97 -7.10 10.60 10.25
N ALA A 98 -7.50 10.89 11.49
CA ALA A 98 -7.35 9.98 12.60
C ALA A 98 -8.72 9.65 13.21
N SER A 99 -8.94 8.39 13.56
CA SER A 99 -10.16 7.91 14.20
C SER A 99 -9.86 7.09 15.44
N PHE A 100 -10.62 7.28 16.50
CA PHE A 100 -10.47 6.61 17.79
C PHE A 100 -11.83 6.50 18.48
N ASN A 101 -11.92 5.73 19.56
CA ASN A 101 -13.20 5.57 20.29
C ASN A 101 -13.72 6.91 20.81
N ASP A 102 -15.04 7.12 20.75
CA ASP A 102 -15.70 8.39 21.08
C ASP A 102 -15.62 8.79 22.56
N ASP A 103 -15.25 7.86 23.44
CA ASP A 103 -14.96 8.07 24.85
C ASP A 103 -13.52 8.55 25.11
N LEU A 104 -12.68 8.63 24.07
CA LEU A 104 -11.29 9.07 24.14
C LEU A 104 -11.11 10.47 23.56
N THR A 105 -10.13 11.20 24.09
CA THR A 105 -9.72 12.51 23.58
C THR A 105 -8.19 12.59 23.47
N PRO A 106 -7.57 11.82 22.55
CA PRO A 106 -6.13 11.86 22.37
C PRO A 106 -5.68 13.22 21.84
N SER A 107 -4.41 13.53 22.11
CA SER A 107 -3.71 14.67 21.51
C SER A 107 -2.68 14.14 20.52
N LEU A 108 -2.79 14.63 19.27
CA LEU A 108 -1.86 14.33 18.17
C LEU A 108 -1.05 15.59 17.88
N ALA A 109 0.27 15.49 17.97
CA ALA A 109 1.19 16.55 17.60
C ALA A 109 2.04 16.11 16.41
N PHE A 110 2.24 17.03 15.46
CA PHE A 110 2.98 16.79 14.23
C PHE A 110 4.20 17.70 14.18
N THR A 111 5.37 17.13 13.90
CA THR A 111 6.58 17.89 13.58
C THR A 111 7.00 17.54 12.16
N SER A 112 6.95 18.51 11.25
CA SER A 112 7.45 18.32 9.89
C SER A 112 8.92 17.92 9.90
N THR A 113 9.27 16.93 9.10
CA THR A 113 10.62 16.38 9.01
C THR A 113 10.88 15.91 7.57
N THR A 114 12.02 15.30 7.31
CA THR A 114 12.34 14.70 6.00
C THR A 114 12.50 13.19 6.14
N THR A 115 12.65 12.51 5.01
CA THR A 115 12.94 11.05 4.96
C THR A 115 14.24 10.66 5.67
N GLY A 116 15.15 11.60 5.90
CA GLY A 116 16.45 11.33 6.52
C GLY A 116 17.33 10.34 5.75
N GLY A 117 17.01 10.03 4.49
CA GLY A 117 17.69 8.98 3.72
C GLY A 117 17.22 7.54 4.01
N ALA A 118 16.15 7.35 4.78
CA ALA A 118 15.61 6.04 5.10
C ALA A 118 15.28 5.25 3.80
N GLY A 119 15.61 3.96 3.76
CA GLY A 119 15.37 3.12 2.57
C GLY A 119 16.09 3.57 1.28
N GLY A 120 16.99 4.56 1.34
CA GLY A 120 17.58 5.18 0.15
C GLY A 120 16.72 6.29 -0.47
N PHE A 121 15.62 6.70 0.17
CA PHE A 121 14.76 7.80 -0.26
C PHE A 121 15.39 9.14 0.06
N THR A 122 15.63 9.96 -0.97
CA THR A 122 16.08 11.34 -0.82
C THR A 122 14.93 12.30 -1.08
N ASP A 123 14.45 12.97 -0.04
CA ASP A 123 13.46 14.04 -0.15
C ASP A 123 14.14 15.39 0.17
N PRO A 124 14.26 16.30 -0.81
CA PRO A 124 14.86 17.61 -0.61
C PRO A 124 13.92 18.61 0.07
N SER A 125 12.63 18.29 0.14
CA SER A 125 11.58 19.17 0.66
C SER A 125 11.33 18.92 2.15
N THR A 126 10.72 19.88 2.81
CA THR A 126 10.18 19.68 4.16
C THR A 126 8.73 20.16 4.12
N PRO A 127 7.76 19.32 4.51
CA PRO A 127 6.36 19.67 4.35
C PRO A 127 5.98 20.80 5.30
N VAL A 128 4.97 21.57 4.89
CA VAL A 128 4.30 22.50 5.82
C VAL A 128 3.58 21.68 6.91
N GLY A 129 3.55 22.21 8.12
CA GLY A 129 2.86 21.57 9.24
C GLY A 129 1.36 21.39 8.97
N PRO A 130 0.74 20.27 9.38
CA PRO A 130 -0.68 20.04 9.19
C PRO A 130 -1.53 21.11 9.88
N THR A 131 -2.65 21.50 9.25
CA THR A 131 -3.60 22.46 9.83
C THR A 131 -4.88 21.76 10.30
N GLY A 132 -5.26 21.93 11.56
CA GLY A 132 -6.36 21.20 12.21
C GLY A 132 -6.19 21.09 13.73
N PRO A 133 -6.86 20.15 14.41
CA PRO A 133 -7.86 19.23 13.86
C PRO A 133 -9.19 19.92 13.57
N SER A 134 -9.92 19.41 12.57
CA SER A 134 -11.35 19.68 12.36
C SER A 134 -12.16 18.39 12.53
N PRO A 135 -13.40 18.44 13.03
CA PRO A 135 -14.24 17.24 13.09
C PRO A 135 -14.64 16.78 11.68
N VAL A 136 -14.53 15.48 11.41
CA VAL A 136 -14.98 14.89 10.14
C VAL A 136 -16.48 14.62 10.20
N SER A 137 -17.22 15.00 9.16
CA SER A 137 -18.64 14.66 9.10
C SER A 137 -18.86 13.19 8.72
N ILE A 138 -19.71 12.46 9.46
CA ILE A 138 -20.03 11.05 9.17
C ILE A 138 -20.60 10.86 7.74
N ALA A 139 -21.31 11.87 7.22
CA ALA A 139 -21.82 11.85 5.85
C ALA A 139 -20.69 11.83 4.79
N PHE A 140 -19.57 12.47 5.09
CA PHE A 140 -18.39 12.48 4.21
C PHE A 140 -17.70 11.11 4.18
N LEU A 141 -17.65 10.40 5.31
CA LEU A 141 -17.06 9.06 5.41
C LEU A 141 -17.91 7.96 4.75
N THR A 142 -19.23 8.13 4.73
CA THR A 142 -20.18 7.09 4.24
C THR A 142 -20.60 7.26 2.78
N SER A 143 -20.33 8.41 2.16
CA SER A 143 -20.69 8.71 0.77
C SER A 143 -19.57 9.38 -0.04
N GLY A 144 -18.39 9.50 0.53
CA GLY A 144 -17.27 10.27 -0.01
C GLY A 144 -16.06 9.42 -0.43
N PRO A 145 -14.85 10.02 -0.49
CA PRO A 145 -13.63 9.47 -1.08
C PRO A 145 -13.14 8.14 -0.51
N LEU A 146 -13.47 7.90 0.76
CA LEU A 146 -12.95 6.77 1.50
C LEU A 146 -13.87 5.59 1.21
N THR A 147 -13.38 4.70 0.34
CA THR A 147 -13.97 3.36 0.19
C THR A 147 -14.12 2.74 1.59
N PRO A 148 -15.12 1.88 1.86
CA PRO A 148 -15.31 1.35 3.20
C PRO A 148 -14.17 0.42 3.63
N HIS A 149 -13.10 0.98 4.18
CA HIS A 149 -12.18 0.27 5.06
C HIS A 149 -12.51 0.71 6.48
N SER A 150 -12.97 -0.27 7.26
CA SER A 150 -13.31 -0.13 8.67
C SER A 150 -12.10 0.46 9.43
N PRO A 151 -12.28 1.36 10.42
CA PRO A 151 -13.50 1.68 11.15
C PRO A 151 -13.95 3.16 11.03
N LEU A 152 -13.58 3.86 9.94
CA LEU A 152 -14.02 5.24 9.74
C LEU A 152 -15.55 5.34 9.64
N GLY A 153 -16.17 6.07 10.57
CA GLY A 153 -17.63 6.25 10.62
C GLY A 153 -18.38 5.18 11.42
N ALA A 154 -17.68 4.30 12.14
CA ALA A 154 -18.29 3.45 13.15
C ALA A 154 -19.00 4.30 14.24
N PRO A 155 -20.17 3.86 14.75
CA PRO A 155 -21.00 4.68 15.63
C PRO A 155 -20.36 5.00 16.99
N ASP A 156 -19.34 4.24 17.38
CA ASP A 156 -18.56 4.35 18.61
C ASP A 156 -17.19 5.02 18.38
N ARG A 157 -16.97 5.62 17.20
CA ARG A 157 -15.71 6.29 16.86
C ARG A 157 -15.91 7.75 16.49
N LEU A 158 -14.97 8.57 16.95
CA LEU A 158 -14.80 9.94 16.52
C LEU A 158 -13.68 9.99 15.47
N ALA A 159 -13.89 10.77 14.40
CA ALA A 159 -12.88 11.07 13.41
C ALA A 159 -12.57 12.56 13.36
N VAL A 160 -11.28 12.88 13.27
CA VAL A 160 -10.74 14.24 13.13
C VAL A 160 -9.77 14.28 11.95
N GLU A 161 -9.71 15.42 11.27
CA GLU A 161 -8.88 15.60 10.08
C GLU A 161 -7.94 16.80 10.21
N TRP A 162 -6.82 16.70 9.49
CA TRP A 162 -5.85 17.77 9.30
C TRP A 162 -5.59 17.95 7.82
N ASN A 163 -5.58 19.20 7.36
CA ASN A 163 -5.24 19.54 5.99
C ASN A 163 -3.71 19.59 5.84
N LEU A 164 -3.20 18.79 4.90
CA LEU A 164 -1.79 18.68 4.51
C LEU A 164 -1.44 19.54 3.29
N GLY A 165 -2.44 20.18 2.66
CA GLY A 165 -2.28 21.08 1.54
C GLY A 165 -2.36 20.39 0.18
N MET A 166 -1.55 20.88 -0.76
CA MET A 166 -1.47 20.37 -2.12
C MET A 166 -0.17 19.61 -2.31
N PHE A 167 -0.26 18.50 -3.02
CA PHE A 167 0.87 17.70 -3.47
C PHE A 167 1.12 18.05 -4.93
N GLU A 168 2.17 18.83 -5.17
CA GLU A 168 2.52 19.39 -6.48
C GLU A 168 4.00 19.19 -6.86
N LEU A 169 4.82 18.71 -5.92
CA LEU A 169 6.25 18.55 -6.09
C LEU A 169 6.58 17.16 -6.65
N THR A 170 7.44 17.11 -7.66
CA THR A 170 7.90 15.84 -8.26
C THR A 170 9.35 15.53 -7.88
N ASP A 171 9.74 15.91 -6.67
CA ASP A 171 11.14 16.04 -6.25
C ASP A 171 11.66 14.88 -5.40
N SER A 172 10.77 13.98 -5.00
CA SER A 172 11.09 12.81 -4.19
C SER A 172 10.94 11.54 -5.02
N PRO A 173 11.90 10.60 -5.01
CA PRO A 173 11.68 9.30 -5.62
C PRO A 173 10.62 8.55 -4.80
N ILE A 174 9.68 7.88 -5.46
CA ILE A 174 8.59 7.15 -4.79
C ILE A 174 8.69 5.65 -5.07
N ALA A 175 7.99 4.85 -4.28
CA ALA A 175 7.85 3.43 -4.50
C ALA A 175 6.44 2.96 -4.18
N ASP A 176 6.19 1.69 -4.48
CA ASP A 176 5.02 0.99 -3.97
C ASP A 176 5.35 0.48 -2.56
N PHE A 177 4.78 1.13 -1.54
CA PHE A 177 4.92 0.71 -0.15
C PHE A 177 3.99 -0.46 0.22
N PHE A 178 3.25 -1.00 -0.75
CA PHE A 178 2.35 -2.14 -0.60
C PHE A 178 2.86 -3.42 -1.30
N GLY A 179 3.83 -3.28 -2.21
CA GLY A 179 4.19 -4.33 -3.16
C GLY A 179 4.96 -5.53 -2.58
N SER A 180 4.28 -6.67 -2.45
CA SER A 180 4.70 -8.08 -2.60
C SER A 180 5.99 -8.62 -1.95
N ALA A 181 6.69 -7.85 -1.12
CA ALA A 181 7.66 -8.46 -0.22
C ALA A 181 6.86 -9.26 0.81
N SER A 182 6.76 -10.59 0.61
CA SER A 182 6.30 -11.53 1.62
C SER A 182 6.89 -11.11 2.96
N ILE A 183 6.03 -10.77 3.92
CA ILE A 183 6.40 -10.02 5.13
C ILE A 183 7.12 -10.91 6.16
N GLU A 184 7.72 -12.01 5.70
CA GLU A 184 8.84 -12.62 6.41
C GLU A 184 10.09 -11.69 6.46
N ALA A 185 10.04 -10.54 5.76
CA ALA A 185 11.06 -9.50 5.78
C ALA A 185 11.06 -8.75 7.12
N ALA A 186 11.88 -9.26 8.05
CA ALA A 186 12.62 -8.59 9.13
C ALA A 186 12.22 -7.15 9.53
N ASP A 187 12.16 -6.91 10.84
CA ASP A 187 12.19 -5.58 11.47
C ASP A 187 12.95 -4.56 10.58
N ASN A 188 12.27 -3.50 10.13
CA ASN A 188 12.76 -2.43 9.24
C ASN A 188 12.70 -2.68 7.71
N TRP A 189 11.69 -3.39 7.21
CA TRP A 189 11.46 -3.43 5.76
C TRP A 189 11.18 -2.03 5.17
N PHE A 190 11.82 -1.73 4.05
CA PHE A 190 11.58 -0.57 3.21
C PHE A 190 11.65 -1.02 1.74
N PRO A 191 10.73 -0.59 0.86
CA PRO A 191 10.89 -0.78 -0.56
C PRO A 191 12.09 0.03 -1.06
N ALA A 192 12.69 -0.37 -2.19
CA ALA A 192 13.67 0.47 -2.85
C ALA A 192 12.95 1.59 -3.64
N PRO A 193 13.49 2.82 -3.67
CA PRO A 193 12.93 3.87 -4.51
C PRO A 193 12.89 3.42 -5.97
N THR A 194 11.80 3.74 -6.65
CA THR A 194 11.65 3.44 -8.08
C THR A 194 12.24 4.57 -8.92
N GLY A 195 12.22 4.42 -10.24
CA GLY A 195 12.53 5.53 -11.15
C GLY A 195 11.41 6.58 -11.25
N GLN A 196 10.30 6.40 -10.53
CA GLN A 196 9.19 7.36 -10.48
C GLN A 196 9.44 8.40 -9.41
N THR A 197 8.88 9.60 -9.60
CA THR A 197 8.99 10.71 -8.66
C THR A 197 7.62 11.24 -8.29
N GLY A 198 7.53 11.80 -7.10
CA GLY A 198 6.32 12.38 -6.53
C GLY A 198 6.67 13.30 -5.37
N GLN A 199 5.71 13.49 -4.47
CA GLN A 199 5.90 14.26 -3.24
C GLN A 199 5.80 13.32 -2.03
N ILE A 200 6.76 13.45 -1.12
CA ILE A 200 6.72 12.78 0.19
C ILE A 200 6.61 13.86 1.26
N ASN A 201 5.58 13.78 2.09
CA ASN A 201 5.49 14.59 3.31
C ASN A 201 5.74 13.67 4.51
N VAL A 202 6.82 13.90 5.25
CA VAL A 202 7.14 13.15 6.47
C VAL A 202 6.85 13.98 7.72
N TYR A 203 6.20 13.36 8.70
CA TYR A 203 5.91 13.95 10.00
C TYR A 203 6.36 13.02 11.13
N ASP A 204 7.06 13.57 12.13
CA ASP A 204 7.18 12.92 13.43
C ASP A 204 5.87 13.17 14.20
N VAL A 205 5.10 12.10 14.41
CA VAL A 205 3.77 12.13 15.04
C VAL A 205 3.87 11.63 16.47
N LEU A 206 3.47 12.46 17.42
CA LEU A 206 3.33 12.08 18.83
C LEU A 206 1.84 11.94 19.16
N VAL A 207 1.45 10.74 19.59
CA VAL A 207 0.10 10.46 20.09
C VAL A 207 0.16 10.37 21.61
N SER A 208 -0.77 11.02 22.30
CA SER A 208 -0.81 11.03 23.76
C SER A 208 -2.24 11.05 24.28
N GLY A 209 -2.43 10.71 25.57
CA GLY A 209 -3.75 10.70 26.19
C GLY A 209 -4.58 9.44 25.91
N LEU A 210 -3.95 8.36 25.48
CA LEU A 210 -4.60 7.07 25.24
C LEU A 210 -4.32 6.07 26.37
N PRO A 211 -5.31 5.27 26.79
CA PRO A 211 -5.09 4.14 27.69
C PRO A 211 -4.42 2.96 26.97
N VAL A 212 -3.75 2.09 27.73
CA VAL A 212 -3.17 0.82 27.24
C VAL A 212 -4.23 0.00 26.51
N GLY A 213 -3.92 -0.41 25.28
CA GLY A 213 -4.80 -1.17 24.41
C GLY A 213 -5.71 -0.34 23.53
N ALA A 214 -5.78 0.98 23.69
CA ALA A 214 -6.54 1.84 22.78
C ALA A 214 -5.97 1.78 21.35
N GLN A 215 -6.85 1.95 20.37
CA GLN A 215 -6.51 1.95 18.96
C GLN A 215 -6.78 3.31 18.33
N VAL A 216 -5.88 3.73 17.46
CA VAL A 216 -6.07 4.87 16.56
C VAL A 216 -5.92 4.36 15.15
N HIS A 217 -6.88 4.72 14.32
CA HIS A 217 -6.87 4.44 12.90
C HIS A 217 -6.45 5.69 12.15
N PHE A 218 -5.62 5.53 11.14
CA PHE A 218 -5.07 6.59 10.32
C PHE A 218 -5.37 6.35 8.85
N ASP A 219 -5.69 7.43 8.15
CA ASP A 219 -5.96 7.37 6.74
C ASP A 219 -5.60 8.71 6.07
N VAL A 220 -5.54 8.71 4.74
CA VAL A 220 -5.35 9.90 3.94
C VAL A 220 -6.21 9.85 2.69
N TYR A 221 -6.81 10.99 2.35
CA TYR A 221 -7.48 11.20 1.07
C TYR A 221 -7.11 12.54 0.46
N GLY A 222 -7.46 12.70 -0.80
CA GLY A 222 -7.37 13.97 -1.50
C GLY A 222 -8.29 13.96 -2.73
N VAL A 223 -8.10 14.98 -3.56
CA VAL A 223 -8.80 15.10 -4.84
C VAL A 223 -7.76 15.13 -5.95
N GLU A 224 -7.88 14.18 -6.87
CA GLU A 224 -7.03 14.14 -8.05
C GLU A 224 -7.40 15.31 -8.98
N GLN A 225 -6.37 16.04 -9.38
CA GLN A 225 -6.47 17.09 -10.39
C GLN A 225 -5.70 16.65 -11.63
N THR A 226 -6.43 16.12 -12.60
CA THR A 226 -5.90 15.78 -13.92
C THR A 226 -5.73 17.04 -14.75
N ARG A 227 -4.63 17.16 -15.51
CA ARG A 227 -4.60 18.15 -16.60
C ARG A 227 -5.59 17.76 -17.68
N GLU A 228 -6.40 18.73 -18.13
CA GLU A 228 -7.21 18.52 -19.33
C GLU A 228 -6.26 18.40 -20.54
N CYS A 229 -6.02 17.17 -20.98
CA CYS A 229 -5.27 16.91 -22.19
C CYS A 229 -6.18 17.17 -23.39
N ILE A 230 -6.13 18.39 -23.93
CA ILE A 230 -6.71 18.70 -25.23
C ILE A 230 -5.97 17.85 -26.27
N LYS A 231 -6.62 16.77 -26.73
CA LYS A 231 -6.05 15.73 -27.60
C LYS A 231 -5.60 16.20 -28.98
N GLU A 232 -5.73 17.48 -29.32
CA GLU A 232 -5.51 17.93 -30.70
C GLU A 232 -4.08 17.74 -31.23
N ARG A 233 -3.06 17.52 -30.40
CA ARG A 233 -1.66 17.35 -30.87
C ARG A 233 -0.76 16.39 -30.09
N GLY A 234 -1.31 15.51 -29.25
CA GLY A 234 -0.50 14.57 -28.47
C GLY A 234 0.43 15.23 -27.44
N VAL A 235 0.18 16.50 -27.11
CA VAL A 235 0.89 17.25 -26.06
C VAL A 235 -0.17 17.80 -25.12
N CYS A 236 -0.08 17.47 -23.82
CA CYS A 236 -0.94 18.06 -22.80
C CYS A 236 -0.41 19.47 -22.49
N THR A 237 -0.89 20.48 -23.23
CA THR A 237 -0.57 21.89 -22.99
C THR A 237 -1.65 22.60 -22.16
N GLY A 238 -2.64 21.87 -21.65
CA GLY A 238 -3.71 22.43 -20.84
C GLY A 238 -3.20 22.97 -19.51
N GLU A 239 -3.76 24.10 -19.08
CA GLU A 239 -3.68 24.54 -17.69
C GLU A 239 -4.41 23.51 -16.81
N TYR A 240 -4.00 23.35 -15.56
CA TYR A 240 -4.81 22.58 -14.62
C TYR A 240 -6.20 23.22 -14.56
N THR A 241 -7.27 22.45 -14.74
CA THR A 241 -8.63 22.99 -14.85
C THR A 241 -8.91 23.90 -13.65
N SER A 242 -9.15 25.19 -13.95
CA SER A 242 -9.45 26.23 -12.97
C SER A 242 -10.68 25.86 -12.14
N TRP A 243 -10.57 26.15 -10.85
CA TRP A 243 -11.51 25.81 -9.79
C TRP A 243 -12.96 26.24 -10.06
N THR A 244 -13.17 27.28 -10.86
CA THR A 244 -14.48 27.91 -11.03
C THR A 244 -15.50 27.05 -11.76
N ASP A 245 -15.07 26.04 -12.52
CA ASP A 245 -15.99 25.11 -13.21
C ASP A 245 -16.22 23.79 -12.46
N VAL A 246 -15.61 23.61 -11.29
CA VAL A 246 -15.78 22.41 -10.46
C VAL A 246 -16.91 22.60 -9.44
N THR A 247 -18.00 23.24 -9.86
CA THR A 247 -19.27 23.11 -9.15
C THR A 247 -19.94 21.80 -9.59
N ARG A 248 -19.54 20.68 -8.95
CA ARG A 248 -20.24 19.38 -9.02
C ARG A 248 -20.33 18.75 -10.42
N GLY A 249 -19.28 18.81 -11.22
CA GLY A 249 -19.15 17.89 -12.34
C GLY A 249 -18.96 16.44 -11.83
N PRO A 250 -19.53 15.41 -12.48
CA PRO A 250 -19.42 14.00 -12.06
C PRO A 250 -18.01 13.38 -12.15
N ASN A 251 -16.98 14.19 -12.37
CA ASN A 251 -15.61 13.75 -12.68
C ASN A 251 -14.57 14.19 -11.64
N LEU A 252 -14.98 14.63 -10.44
CA LEU A 252 -14.02 14.78 -9.35
C LEU A 252 -13.58 13.38 -8.90
N GLY A 253 -12.39 12.98 -9.35
CA GLY A 253 -11.72 11.77 -8.89
C GLY A 253 -11.25 11.99 -7.47
N TYR A 254 -11.93 11.36 -6.53
CA TYR A 254 -11.37 11.20 -5.19
C TYR A 254 -10.24 10.18 -5.25
N VAL A 255 -9.16 10.45 -4.54
CA VAL A 255 -8.08 9.50 -4.32
C VAL A 255 -7.92 9.28 -2.82
N ASN A 256 -7.78 8.03 -2.44
CA ASN A 256 -7.53 7.61 -1.07
C ASN A 256 -6.27 6.75 -1.04
N ALA A 257 -5.61 6.69 0.10
CA ALA A 257 -4.66 5.61 0.32
C ALA A 257 -5.42 4.27 0.22
N PRO A 258 -4.91 3.31 -0.56
CA PRO A 258 -5.59 2.03 -0.73
C PRO A 258 -5.59 1.19 0.55
N PHE A 259 -4.71 1.51 1.51
CA PHE A 259 -4.65 0.88 2.81
C PHE A 259 -4.57 1.95 3.88
N SER A 260 -5.40 1.78 4.90
CA SER A 260 -5.34 2.54 6.15
C SER A 260 -4.35 1.91 7.13
N HIS A 261 -3.93 2.68 8.12
CA HIS A 261 -3.01 2.21 9.15
C HIS A 261 -3.68 2.22 10.52
N ASP A 262 -3.67 1.09 11.20
CA ASP A 262 -4.03 1.04 12.61
C ASP A 262 -2.80 1.15 13.49
N ALA A 263 -3.03 1.69 14.69
CA ALA A 263 -1.98 1.91 15.64
C ALA A 263 -2.53 1.62 17.03
N ARG A 264 -1.87 0.71 17.74
CA ARG A 264 -2.29 0.30 19.07
C ARG A 264 -1.37 0.91 20.10
N TRP A 265 -1.95 1.54 21.12
CA TRP A 265 -1.21 2.03 22.26
C TRP A 265 -0.78 0.86 23.16
N GLU A 266 0.52 0.62 23.20
CA GLU A 266 1.18 -0.34 24.08
C GLU A 266 2.02 0.39 25.13
N GLU A 267 2.07 -0.15 26.34
CA GLU A 267 2.94 0.40 27.38
C GLU A 267 4.39 0.00 27.11
N ILE A 268 5.13 0.88 26.43
CA ILE A 268 6.58 0.70 26.23
C ILE A 268 7.27 0.76 27.60
N GLY A 269 7.71 -0.39 28.11
CA GLY A 269 8.51 -0.48 29.35
C GLY A 269 7.95 -1.44 30.40
N LEU A 270 6.70 -1.86 30.29
CA LEU A 270 6.26 -3.13 30.87
C LEU A 270 6.39 -4.15 29.76
N THR A 271 7.57 -4.76 29.67
CA THR A 271 7.72 -5.97 28.89
C THR A 271 6.51 -6.85 29.18
N SER A 272 5.69 -7.15 28.17
CA SER A 272 5.11 -8.50 28.11
C SER A 272 6.28 -9.39 28.52
N PRO A 273 6.20 -10.12 29.66
CA PRO A 273 7.34 -10.86 30.17
C PRO A 273 7.88 -11.62 28.97
N PRO A 274 9.16 -11.35 28.58
CA PRO A 274 9.68 -11.66 27.25
C PRO A 274 9.13 -13.01 26.89
N SER A 275 8.28 -13.11 25.85
CA SER A 275 7.52 -14.32 25.55
C SER A 275 8.53 -15.45 25.67
N VAL A 276 8.48 -16.17 26.79
CA VAL A 276 9.59 -17.04 27.16
C VAL A 276 9.56 -18.02 26.01
N PRO A 277 10.60 -18.05 25.13
CA PRO A 277 10.57 -18.94 23.97
C PRO A 277 10.18 -20.26 24.56
N GLU A 278 9.03 -20.84 24.15
CA GLU A 278 8.55 -22.07 24.78
C GLU A 278 9.76 -22.98 24.81
N PRO A 279 10.31 -23.26 26.00
CA PRO A 279 11.73 -23.50 26.04
C PRO A 279 11.94 -24.76 25.25
N ALA A 280 12.93 -24.78 24.37
CA ALA A 280 13.28 -25.98 23.61
C ALA A 280 13.36 -27.22 24.51
N SER A 281 13.50 -27.04 25.83
CA SER A 281 13.11 -27.92 26.94
C SER A 281 11.85 -28.78 26.76
N LEU A 282 10.71 -28.29 26.24
CA LEU A 282 9.52 -29.14 26.01
C LEU A 282 9.76 -30.11 24.85
N THR A 283 10.37 -29.63 23.77
CA THR A 283 10.81 -30.48 22.65
C THR A 283 11.90 -31.46 23.07
N LEU A 284 12.85 -31.02 23.90
CA LEU A 284 13.96 -31.82 24.41
C LEU A 284 13.48 -32.84 25.46
N LEU A 285 12.49 -32.49 26.27
CA LEU A 285 11.80 -33.39 27.19
C LEU A 285 11.01 -34.44 26.41
N GLY A 286 10.29 -34.04 25.37
CA GLY A 286 9.61 -34.94 24.44
C GLY A 286 10.58 -35.92 23.77
N ALA A 287 11.68 -35.42 23.23
CA ALA A 287 12.73 -36.23 22.61
C ALA A 287 13.42 -37.16 23.63
N GLY A 288 13.68 -36.67 24.85
CA GLY A 288 14.27 -37.45 25.94
C GLY A 288 13.38 -38.59 26.42
N LEU A 289 12.07 -38.35 26.58
CA LEU A 289 11.10 -39.38 26.96
C LEU A 289 10.94 -40.44 25.86
N MET A 290 10.94 -40.05 24.59
CA MET A 290 10.96 -41.00 23.47
C MET A 290 12.23 -41.86 23.46
N GLY A 291 13.40 -41.25 23.72
CA GLY A 291 14.67 -41.97 23.85
C GLY A 291 14.67 -42.99 24.99
N LEU A 292 14.17 -42.61 26.18
CA LEU A 292 14.05 -43.52 27.33
C LEU A 292 13.06 -44.66 27.07
N GLY A 293 11.93 -44.39 26.41
CA GLY A 293 10.97 -45.41 25.99
C GLY A 293 11.58 -46.43 25.02
N TYR A 294 12.42 -45.98 24.09
CA TYR A 294 13.14 -46.85 23.16
C TYR A 294 14.15 -47.77 23.88
N ILE A 295 14.91 -47.23 24.84
CA ILE A 295 15.86 -48.02 25.65
C ILE A 295 15.12 -49.04 26.52
N GLY A 296 14.00 -48.65 27.14
CA GLY A 296 13.18 -49.54 27.96
C GLY A 296 12.66 -50.76 27.20
N ARG A 297 12.16 -50.57 25.95
CA ARG A 297 11.71 -51.68 25.10
C ARG A 297 12.82 -52.67 24.73
N ARG A 298 14.07 -52.21 24.65
CA ARG A 298 15.21 -53.06 24.26
C ARG A 298 15.64 -54.01 25.39
N ARG A 299 15.47 -53.61 26.65
CA ARG A 299 15.83 -54.42 27.84
C ARG A 299 14.85 -55.56 28.11
N ASN A 300 13.58 -55.44 27.70
CA ASN A 300 12.58 -56.50 27.89
C ASN A 300 12.63 -57.61 26.81
N LYS A 301 13.54 -57.50 25.84
CA LYS A 301 13.75 -58.50 24.77
C LYS A 301 15.07 -59.26 24.90
N ALA A 302 15.85 -59.02 25.95
CA ALA A 302 17.04 -59.77 26.32
C ALA A 302 16.77 -60.52 27.62
#